data_AF-A0A964Q678-F1
#
_entry.id   AF-A0A964Q678-F1
#
_cell.length_a   1.000
_cell.length_b   1.000
_cell.length_c   1.000
_cell.angle_alpha   90.00
_cell.angle_beta   90.00
_cell.angle_gamma   90.00
#
_symmetry.space_group_name_H-M   'P 1'
#
loop_
_entity.id
_entity.type
_entity.pdbx_description
1 polymer ?
#
loop_
_entity_poly.entity_id
_entity_poly.type
_entity_poly.pdbx_seq_one_letter_code
_entity_poly.pdbx_strand_id
1 'polypeptide(L)'
;MNSADAPGSPSLLDAWLHVLAAVHPLIVHFPIALAVVAALAMVWHWICRHEGFGDFAFHCIWIAALASVFVAASGWFLGNTTADSNELSLHRWFGIGSSAGLVALAFMTSLVRSDSWPGLLKISRITSLLVAIGIGITAHFGGDMVWGEGHVTTPLSAALSASWKSLSESKSATPTAPTAPTAPTAPTAPTAPTAPTAPTAPTAPTAPTAPTAPNAPTAPATEAPKLNAALFINDVLRISVVFAMSATQTPPPATTPTAPPALPAATPAEIPNDLEYNKNILPILEARCWDCHGKGVAKGGVAFDHVAELIVKEPLAKSKTFPIIYVGKPQSSIMVTAIKKPMSSKGHMPPKGARLAADQIALIEAWIRQGAKVVNPPKPKP
;
A
#
# COMPACT_ATOMS: atom_id res chain seq x y z
N MET A 1 37.11 56.42 -10.62
CA MET A 1 36.46 55.94 -9.39
C MET A 1 35.12 55.35 -9.81
N ASN A 2 35.09 54.04 -10.09
CA ASN A 2 33.87 53.34 -10.43
C ASN A 2 33.10 53.10 -9.13
N SER A 3 31.88 53.62 -9.09
CA SER A 3 30.92 53.39 -8.02
C SER A 3 30.74 51.88 -7.85
N ALA A 4 31.09 51.39 -6.66
CA ALA A 4 30.74 50.04 -6.24
C ALA A 4 29.22 50.00 -6.10
N ASP A 5 28.56 49.26 -7.00
CA ASP A 5 27.17 48.88 -6.84
C ASP A 5 27.04 48.11 -5.52
N ALA A 6 26.33 48.70 -4.56
CA ALA A 6 25.89 47.97 -3.39
C ALA A 6 25.02 46.79 -3.87
N PRO A 7 25.19 45.57 -3.33
CA PRO A 7 24.35 44.44 -3.73
C PRO A 7 22.90 44.81 -3.45
N GLY A 8 22.09 44.92 -4.51
CA GLY A 8 20.66 45.18 -4.40
C GLY A 8 20.03 44.14 -3.48
N SER A 9 19.05 44.56 -2.67
CA SER A 9 18.29 43.65 -1.82
C SER A 9 17.77 42.47 -2.66
N PRO A 10 17.85 41.22 -2.16
CA PRO A 10 17.43 40.05 -2.92
C PRO A 10 15.98 40.22 -3.38
N SER A 11 15.71 39.82 -4.62
CA SER A 11 14.35 39.90 -5.16
C SER A 11 13.42 38.94 -4.40
N LEU A 12 12.11 39.19 -4.47
CA LEU A 12 11.11 38.26 -3.91
C LEU A 12 11.26 36.85 -4.49
N LEU A 13 11.66 36.75 -5.76
CA LEU A 13 11.93 35.47 -6.42
C LEU A 13 13.13 34.75 -5.79
N ASP A 14 14.22 35.45 -5.53
CA ASP A 14 15.42 34.88 -4.91
C ASP A 14 15.13 34.36 -3.50
N ALA A 15 14.28 35.06 -2.76
CA ALA A 15 13.81 34.62 -1.44
C ALA A 15 12.99 33.33 -1.53
N TRP A 16 12.05 33.24 -2.49
CA TRP A 16 11.27 32.01 -2.70
C TRP A 16 12.13 30.84 -3.18
N LEU A 17 13.11 31.07 -4.05
CA LEU A 17 14.04 30.03 -4.51
C LEU A 17 14.91 29.52 -3.36
N HIS A 18 15.36 30.40 -2.45
CA HIS A 18 16.05 29.99 -1.23
C HIS A 18 15.19 29.10 -0.34
N VAL A 19 13.92 29.45 -0.13
CA VAL A 19 12.98 28.62 0.64
C VAL A 19 12.81 27.26 -0.02
N LEU A 20 12.62 27.21 -1.34
CA LEU A 20 12.48 25.96 -2.10
C LEU A 20 13.73 25.09 -2.00
N ALA A 21 14.92 25.66 -2.04
CA ALA A 21 16.17 24.94 -1.83
C ALA A 21 16.27 24.39 -0.40
N ALA A 22 15.97 25.22 0.61
CA ALA A 22 16.10 24.86 2.02
C ALA A 22 15.16 23.71 2.45
N VAL A 23 13.98 23.59 1.84
CA VAL A 23 13.06 22.50 2.17
C VAL A 23 13.48 21.15 1.59
N HIS A 24 14.49 21.07 0.72
CA HIS A 24 14.86 19.82 0.06
C HIS A 24 15.06 18.65 1.05
N PRO A 25 15.92 18.74 2.09
CA PRO A 25 16.11 17.65 3.05
C PRO A 25 14.83 17.25 3.82
N LEU A 26 13.93 18.21 4.04
CA LEU A 26 12.65 17.98 4.71
C LEU A 26 11.73 17.10 3.86
N ILE A 27 11.65 17.38 2.56
CA ILE A 27 10.68 16.74 1.67
C ILE A 27 11.15 15.43 1.05
N VAL A 28 12.45 15.08 1.12
CA VAL A 28 12.98 13.85 0.47
C VAL A 28 12.36 12.58 1.02
N HIS A 29 12.06 12.53 2.32
CA HIS A 29 11.69 11.30 3.01
C HIS A 29 10.34 10.74 2.54
N PHE A 30 9.41 11.61 2.14
CA PHE A 30 8.07 11.22 1.75
C PHE A 30 8.02 10.35 0.47
N PRO A 31 8.52 10.79 -0.70
CA PRO A 31 8.56 9.95 -1.89
C PRO A 31 9.49 8.73 -1.73
N ILE A 32 10.58 8.85 -0.96
CA ILE A 32 11.47 7.71 -0.68
C ILE A 32 10.71 6.59 0.02
N ALA A 33 9.96 6.90 1.09
CA ALA A 33 9.19 5.91 1.82
C ALA A 33 8.14 5.23 0.92
N LEU A 34 7.43 6.00 0.10
CA LEU A 34 6.42 5.46 -0.82
C LEU A 34 7.03 4.57 -1.90
N ALA A 35 8.17 4.96 -2.47
CA ALA A 35 8.89 4.18 -3.47
C ALA A 35 9.41 2.85 -2.90
N VAL A 36 9.99 2.88 -1.69
CA VAL A 36 10.47 1.67 -0.99
C VAL A 36 9.30 0.75 -0.64
N VAL A 37 8.20 1.28 -0.10
CA VAL A 37 7.00 0.50 0.22
C VAL A 37 6.41 -0.13 -1.04
N ALA A 38 6.35 0.60 -2.15
CA ALA A 38 5.89 0.06 -3.42
C ALA A 38 6.79 -1.08 -3.93
N ALA A 39 8.11 -0.91 -3.86
CA ALA A 39 9.07 -1.94 -4.24
C ALA A 39 8.94 -3.20 -3.36
N LEU A 40 8.83 -3.03 -2.04
CA LEU A 40 8.61 -4.14 -1.11
C LEU A 40 7.29 -4.87 -1.37
N ALA A 41 6.21 -4.13 -1.64
CA ALA A 41 4.92 -4.72 -2.02
C ALA A 41 5.02 -5.53 -3.31
N MET A 42 5.81 -5.08 -4.29
CA MET A 42 6.05 -5.84 -5.52
C MET A 42 6.87 -7.12 -5.30
N VAL A 43 7.92 -7.04 -4.48
CA VAL A 43 8.70 -8.22 -4.06
C VAL A 43 7.80 -9.22 -3.35
N TRP A 44 6.96 -8.73 -2.43
CA TRP A 44 5.99 -9.54 -1.72
C TRP A 44 5.03 -10.24 -2.69
N HIS A 45 4.46 -9.51 -3.65
CA HIS A 45 3.59 -10.10 -4.67
C HIS A 45 4.30 -11.13 -5.54
N TRP A 46 5.60 -10.93 -5.81
CA TRP A 46 6.40 -11.89 -6.55
C TRP A 46 6.61 -13.19 -5.74
N ILE A 47 6.98 -13.08 -4.46
CA ILE A 47 7.17 -14.23 -3.56
C ILE A 47 5.84 -14.97 -3.34
N CYS A 48 4.76 -14.25 -3.10
CA CYS A 48 3.43 -14.82 -2.89
C CYS A 48 2.74 -15.31 -4.17
N ARG A 49 3.38 -15.14 -5.35
CA ARG A 49 2.85 -15.48 -6.69
C ARG A 49 1.47 -14.86 -6.95
N HIS A 50 1.24 -13.64 -6.45
CA HIS A 50 0.05 -12.88 -6.77
C HIS A 50 0.15 -12.35 -8.21
N GLU A 51 -0.89 -12.61 -9.00
CA GLU A 51 -1.04 -12.07 -10.35
C GLU A 51 -1.64 -10.66 -10.24
N GLY A 52 -0.88 -9.65 -10.69
CA GLY A 52 -1.31 -8.25 -10.70
C GLY A 52 -0.55 -7.30 -9.77
N PHE A 53 -0.92 -6.03 -9.90
CA PHE A 53 -0.49 -4.92 -9.06
C PHE A 53 -1.55 -4.66 -8.00
N GLY A 54 -1.16 -4.57 -6.73
CA GLY A 54 -2.11 -4.13 -5.71
C GLY A 54 -2.46 -2.67 -5.95
N ASP A 55 -3.75 -2.31 -5.85
CA ASP A 55 -4.20 -0.92 -5.99
C ASP A 55 -3.39 0.01 -5.08
N PHE A 56 -3.03 -0.46 -3.88
CA PHE A 56 -2.17 0.27 -2.95
C PHE A 56 -0.81 0.65 -3.56
N ALA A 57 -0.06 -0.32 -4.10
CA ALA A 57 1.26 -0.07 -4.69
C ALA A 57 1.19 0.88 -5.89
N PHE A 58 0.12 0.77 -6.70
CA PHE A 58 -0.13 1.68 -7.82
C PHE A 58 -0.26 3.14 -7.37
N HIS A 59 -1.08 3.42 -6.35
CA HIS A 59 -1.25 4.78 -5.84
C HIS A 59 0.02 5.31 -5.16
N CYS A 60 0.74 4.45 -4.42
CA CYS A 60 2.04 4.82 -3.84
C CYS A 60 3.03 5.28 -4.91
N ILE A 61 3.13 4.59 -6.05
CA ILE A 61 4.05 4.94 -7.14
C ILE A 61 3.68 6.28 -7.77
N TRP A 62 2.39 6.52 -8.03
CA TRP A 62 1.96 7.79 -8.61
C TRP A 62 2.23 8.98 -7.68
N ILE A 63 1.92 8.83 -6.38
CA ILE A 63 2.20 9.87 -5.39
C ILE A 63 3.71 10.07 -5.26
N ALA A 64 4.50 8.98 -5.23
CA ALA A 64 5.96 9.05 -5.17
C ALA A 64 6.55 9.75 -6.41
N ALA A 65 6.06 9.45 -7.62
CA ALA A 65 6.52 10.04 -8.86
C ALA A 65 6.25 11.55 -8.93
N LEU A 66 5.05 11.99 -8.53
CA LEU A 66 4.72 13.41 -8.49
C LEU A 66 5.57 14.15 -7.44
N ALA A 67 5.71 13.57 -6.24
CA ALA A 67 6.54 14.15 -5.19
C ALA A 67 8.04 14.15 -5.56
N SER A 68 8.54 13.12 -6.25
CA SER A 68 9.95 13.03 -6.65
C SER A 68 10.34 14.09 -7.68
N VAL A 69 9.42 14.55 -8.53
CA VAL A 69 9.67 15.68 -9.43
C VAL A 69 9.90 16.95 -8.64
N PHE A 70 9.07 17.20 -7.62
CA PHE A 70 9.25 18.37 -6.74
C PHE A 70 10.54 18.28 -5.90
N VAL A 71 10.89 17.10 -5.40
CA VAL A 71 12.16 16.85 -4.69
C VAL A 71 13.38 17.05 -5.60
N ALA A 72 13.31 16.59 -6.85
CA ALA A 72 14.40 16.77 -7.81
C ALA A 72 14.59 18.26 -8.17
N ALA A 73 13.49 19.00 -8.33
CA ALA A 73 13.55 20.44 -8.58
C ALA A 73 14.15 21.21 -7.39
N SER A 74 13.68 20.98 -6.16
CA SER A 74 14.24 21.63 -4.97
C SER A 74 15.72 21.31 -4.77
N GLY A 75 16.11 20.05 -4.98
CA GLY A 75 17.50 19.61 -4.86
C GLY A 75 18.41 20.22 -5.91
N TRP A 76 17.89 20.44 -7.12
CA TRP A 76 18.62 21.14 -8.18
C TRP A 76 18.99 22.56 -7.75
N PHE A 77 18.03 23.32 -7.19
CA PHE A 77 18.27 24.67 -6.69
C PHE A 77 19.23 24.67 -5.50
N LEU A 78 19.07 23.75 -4.54
CA LEU A 78 19.99 23.64 -3.41
C LEU A 78 21.43 23.37 -3.88
N GLY A 79 21.60 22.42 -4.80
CA GLY A 79 22.91 22.09 -5.35
C GLY A 79 23.59 23.24 -6.11
N ASN A 80 22.85 24.24 -6.60
CA ASN A 80 23.45 25.44 -7.22
C ASN A 80 24.04 26.41 -6.18
N THR A 81 23.69 26.25 -4.91
CA THR A 81 24.21 27.07 -3.79
C THR A 81 25.28 26.34 -2.97
N THR A 82 25.42 25.04 -3.17
CA THR A 82 26.42 24.19 -2.50
C THR A 82 27.74 24.20 -3.29
N ALA A 83 28.87 24.10 -2.59
CA ALA A 83 30.17 23.96 -3.25
C ALA A 83 30.24 22.69 -4.11
N ASP A 84 30.79 22.81 -5.32
CA ASP A 84 30.92 21.68 -6.24
C ASP A 84 31.82 20.59 -5.65
N SER A 85 31.33 19.35 -5.63
CA SER A 85 32.08 18.15 -5.28
C SER A 85 31.65 16.96 -6.14
N ASN A 86 32.46 15.90 -6.16
CA ASN A 86 32.12 14.68 -6.90
C ASN A 86 30.89 13.98 -6.30
N GLU A 87 30.76 14.02 -4.97
CA GLU A 87 29.64 13.48 -4.19
C GLU A 87 28.35 14.23 -4.52
N LEU A 88 28.42 15.57 -4.63
CA LEU A 88 27.29 16.39 -5.05
C LEU A 88 26.84 16.06 -6.48
N SER A 89 27.79 15.91 -7.41
CA SER A 89 27.50 15.53 -8.80
C SER A 89 26.83 14.15 -8.89
N LEU A 90 27.37 13.15 -8.19
CA LEU A 90 26.80 11.81 -8.14
C LEU A 90 25.41 11.83 -7.52
N HIS A 91 25.24 12.46 -6.35
CA HIS A 91 23.94 12.60 -5.70
C HIS A 91 22.91 13.25 -6.62
N ARG A 92 23.28 14.32 -7.31
CA ARG A 92 22.41 15.05 -8.25
C ARG A 92 21.95 14.17 -9.40
N TRP A 93 22.86 13.48 -10.08
CA TRP A 93 22.50 12.65 -11.24
C TRP A 93 21.76 11.37 -10.85
N PHE A 94 22.15 10.71 -9.76
CA PHE A 94 21.39 9.56 -9.25
C PHE A 94 20.00 9.96 -8.74
N GLY A 95 19.85 11.16 -8.17
CA GLY A 95 18.57 11.73 -7.78
C GLY A 95 17.64 11.99 -8.98
N ILE A 96 18.16 12.62 -10.04
CA ILE A 96 17.41 12.86 -11.29
C ILE A 96 17.04 11.53 -11.95
N GLY A 97 17.99 10.59 -12.04
CA GLY A 97 17.76 9.26 -12.61
C GLY A 97 16.68 8.49 -11.86
N SER A 98 16.69 8.54 -10.53
CA SER A 98 15.67 7.91 -9.68
C SER A 98 14.29 8.55 -9.86
N SER A 99 14.23 9.89 -9.98
CA SER A 99 12.97 10.61 -10.23
C SER A 99 12.39 10.29 -11.61
N ALA A 100 13.23 10.30 -12.66
CA ALA A 100 12.82 9.89 -14.01
C ALA A 100 12.36 8.42 -14.04
N GLY A 101 13.06 7.54 -13.33
CA GLY A 101 12.69 6.14 -13.17
C GLY A 101 11.33 5.95 -12.48
N LEU A 102 11.02 6.73 -11.45
CA LEU A 102 9.70 6.71 -10.78
C LEU A 102 8.59 7.17 -11.72
N VAL A 103 8.81 8.25 -12.48
CA VAL A 103 7.84 8.73 -13.47
C VAL A 103 7.61 7.68 -14.54
N ALA A 104 8.66 7.10 -15.11
CA ALA A 104 8.57 6.02 -16.09
C ALA A 104 7.81 4.80 -15.52
N LEU A 105 8.08 4.44 -14.26
CA LEU A 105 7.38 3.36 -13.57
C LEU A 105 5.89 3.65 -13.37
N ALA A 106 5.51 4.89 -13.05
CA ALA A 106 4.11 5.29 -12.93
C ALA A 106 3.34 5.12 -14.27
N PHE A 107 3.98 5.51 -15.38
CA PHE A 107 3.41 5.28 -16.72
C PHE A 107 3.33 3.79 -17.04
N MET A 108 4.42 3.03 -16.85
CA MET A 108 4.43 1.59 -17.11
C MET A 108 3.34 0.85 -16.32
N THR A 109 3.17 1.15 -15.04
CA THR A 109 2.15 0.49 -14.20
C THR A 109 0.73 0.85 -14.62
N SER A 110 0.51 2.03 -15.20
CA SER A 110 -0.79 2.42 -15.78
C SER A 110 -1.09 1.66 -17.07
N LEU A 111 -0.07 1.43 -17.91
CA LEU A 111 -0.19 0.62 -19.13
C LEU A 111 -0.41 -0.86 -18.82
N VAL A 112 0.23 -1.40 -17.77
CA VAL A 112 -0.01 -2.78 -17.29
C VAL A 112 -1.45 -2.98 -16.86
N ARG A 113 -2.09 -1.96 -16.27
CA ARG A 113 -3.49 -2.03 -15.84
C ARG A 113 -4.49 -2.05 -17.00
N SER A 114 -4.08 -1.59 -18.18
CA SER A 114 -4.86 -1.59 -19.42
C SER A 114 -4.78 -2.93 -20.21
N ASP A 115 -4.34 -4.01 -19.55
CA ASP A 115 -4.36 -5.39 -20.04
C ASP A 115 -3.49 -5.69 -21.29
N SER A 116 -2.51 -4.83 -21.57
CA SER A 116 -1.95 -4.82 -22.92
C SER A 116 -0.76 -5.80 -23.12
N TRP A 117 0.10 -6.08 -22.13
CA TRP A 117 1.37 -6.79 -22.37
C TRP A 117 1.87 -7.60 -21.14
N PRO A 118 1.91 -8.96 -21.16
CA PRO A 118 2.35 -9.76 -20.01
C PRO A 118 3.85 -9.60 -19.67
N GLY A 119 4.68 -9.19 -20.64
CA GLY A 119 6.09 -8.85 -20.42
C GLY A 119 6.28 -7.55 -19.62
N LEU A 120 5.38 -6.58 -19.79
CA LEU A 120 5.48 -5.26 -19.17
C LEU A 120 5.32 -5.32 -17.64
N LEU A 121 4.56 -6.30 -17.13
CA LEU A 121 4.41 -6.53 -15.69
C LEU A 121 5.73 -7.01 -15.05
N LYS A 122 6.53 -7.83 -15.75
CA LYS A 122 7.87 -8.21 -15.27
C LYS A 122 8.83 -7.03 -15.32
N ILE A 123 8.80 -6.26 -16.41
CA ILE A 123 9.65 -5.08 -16.60
C ILE A 123 9.37 -4.05 -15.49
N SER A 124 8.11 -3.71 -15.24
CA SER A 124 7.74 -2.75 -14.17
C SER A 124 8.21 -3.19 -12.78
N ARG A 125 8.14 -4.49 -12.46
CA ARG A 125 8.68 -5.03 -11.20
C ARG A 125 10.20 -4.86 -11.09
N ILE A 126 10.92 -5.19 -12.16
CA ILE A 126 12.38 -5.02 -12.22
C ILE A 126 12.74 -3.53 -12.12
N THR A 127 12.05 -2.66 -12.87
CA THR A 127 12.28 -1.22 -12.80
C THR A 127 12.04 -0.69 -11.39
N SER A 128 10.98 -1.12 -10.69
CA SER A 128 10.76 -0.70 -9.31
C SER A 128 11.90 -1.07 -8.36
N LEU A 129 12.49 -2.24 -8.55
CA LEU A 129 13.65 -2.67 -7.75
C LEU A 129 14.89 -1.84 -8.07
N LEU A 130 15.17 -1.60 -9.35
CA LEU A 130 16.30 -0.77 -9.77
C LEU A 130 16.17 0.67 -9.27
N VAL A 131 14.96 1.24 -9.32
CA VAL A 131 14.67 2.56 -8.76
C VAL A 131 14.89 2.59 -7.25
N ALA A 132 14.42 1.59 -6.50
CA ALA A 132 14.64 1.52 -5.06
C ALA A 132 16.13 1.42 -4.70
N ILE A 133 16.91 0.65 -5.48
CA ILE A 133 18.38 0.57 -5.33
C ILE A 133 19.02 1.93 -5.64
N GLY A 134 18.63 2.59 -6.73
CA GLY A 134 19.11 3.93 -7.10
C GLY A 134 18.82 4.98 -6.03
N ILE A 135 17.63 4.92 -5.41
CA ILE A 135 17.26 5.77 -4.27
C ILE A 135 18.18 5.50 -3.09
N GLY A 136 18.49 4.24 -2.78
CA GLY A 136 19.41 3.87 -1.70
C GLY A 136 20.82 4.43 -1.91
N ILE A 137 21.34 4.33 -3.14
CA ILE A 137 22.64 4.92 -3.53
C ILE A 137 22.59 6.45 -3.41
N THR A 138 21.54 7.09 -3.90
CA THR A 138 21.34 8.54 -3.80
C THR A 138 21.29 8.99 -2.34
N ALA A 139 20.57 8.26 -1.49
CA ALA A 139 20.43 8.54 -0.06
C ALA A 139 21.76 8.38 0.69
N HIS A 140 22.60 7.42 0.29
CA HIS A 140 23.95 7.29 0.84
C HIS A 140 24.80 8.54 0.60
N PHE A 141 24.90 9.01 -0.65
CA PHE A 141 25.62 10.25 -0.96
C PHE A 141 25.00 11.48 -0.29
N GLY A 142 23.66 11.51 -0.15
CA GLY A 142 22.96 12.55 0.59
C GLY A 142 23.35 12.58 2.07
N GLY A 143 23.48 11.40 2.68
CA GLY A 143 23.94 11.26 4.05
C GLY A 143 25.40 11.71 4.24
N ASP A 144 26.30 11.34 3.33
CA ASP A 144 27.71 11.72 3.40
C ASP A 144 27.91 13.23 3.32
N MET A 145 27.10 13.95 2.52
CA MET A 145 27.15 15.42 2.45
C MET A 145 26.67 16.10 3.75
N VAL A 146 25.79 15.47 4.52
CA VAL A 146 25.24 16.04 5.77
C VAL A 146 26.09 15.67 6.98
N TRP A 147 26.54 14.41 7.07
CA TRP A 147 27.19 13.85 8.26
C TRP A 147 28.69 13.60 8.09
N GLY A 148 29.22 13.79 6.89
CA GLY A 148 30.61 13.46 6.52
C GLY A 148 30.76 12.01 6.04
N GLU A 149 31.83 11.77 5.29
CA GLU A 149 32.10 10.45 4.71
C GLU A 149 32.22 9.35 5.77
N GLY A 150 31.56 8.23 5.50
CA GLY A 150 31.73 7.02 6.29
C GLY A 150 31.05 7.05 7.65
N HIS A 151 30.25 8.08 7.97
CA HIS A 151 29.59 8.22 9.27
C HIS A 151 28.82 6.95 9.71
N VAL A 152 28.15 6.28 8.77
CA VAL A 152 27.34 5.07 9.04
C VAL A 152 28.13 3.77 8.85
N THR A 153 29.09 3.74 7.93
CA THR A 153 29.77 2.50 7.50
C THR A 153 31.07 2.23 8.23
N THR A 154 31.79 3.27 8.69
CA THR A 154 33.09 3.12 9.37
C THR A 154 33.03 2.31 10.67
N PRO A 155 32.02 2.44 11.56
CA PRO A 155 31.98 1.64 12.78
C PRO A 155 31.76 0.15 12.47
N LEU A 156 30.91 -0.13 11.47
CA LEU A 156 30.57 -1.48 11.06
C LEU A 156 31.75 -2.17 10.35
N SER A 157 32.44 -1.47 9.45
CA SER A 157 33.61 -2.03 8.75
C SER A 157 34.79 -2.26 9.69
N ALA A 158 34.99 -1.38 10.68
CA ALA A 158 35.96 -1.59 11.75
C ALA A 158 35.64 -2.85 12.59
N ALA A 159 34.38 -3.05 12.96
CA ALA A 159 33.95 -4.25 13.70
C ALA A 159 34.07 -5.55 12.88
N LEU A 160 33.70 -5.52 11.60
CA LEU A 160 33.80 -6.67 10.69
C LEU A 160 35.27 -7.04 10.44
N SER A 161 36.14 -6.05 10.22
CA SER A 161 37.57 -6.29 10.01
C SER A 161 38.24 -6.82 11.27
N ALA A 162 37.92 -6.29 12.44
CA ALA A 162 38.39 -6.84 13.72
C ALA A 162 37.91 -8.29 13.93
N SER A 163 36.65 -8.59 13.62
CA SER A 163 36.09 -9.95 13.72
C SER A 163 36.76 -10.92 12.75
N TRP A 164 36.97 -10.50 11.50
CA TRP A 164 37.66 -11.32 10.49
C TRP A 164 39.10 -11.60 10.91
N LYS A 165 39.81 -10.58 11.42
CA LYS A 165 41.18 -10.70 11.89
C LYS A 165 41.29 -11.71 13.03
N SER A 166 40.42 -11.60 14.04
CA SER A 166 40.32 -12.57 15.14
C SER A 166 40.07 -14.01 14.66
N LEU A 167 39.15 -14.21 13.70
CA LEU A 167 38.88 -15.53 13.11
C LEU A 167 40.06 -16.08 12.31
N SER A 168 40.81 -15.22 11.63
CA SER A 168 42.01 -15.62 10.87
C SER A 168 43.15 -16.03 11.81
N GLU A 169 43.33 -15.32 12.92
CA GLU A 169 44.36 -15.62 13.93
C GLU A 169 43.99 -16.85 14.76
N SER A 170 42.70 -17.06 15.09
CA SER A 170 42.25 -18.28 15.77
C SER A 170 42.43 -19.54 14.91
N LYS A 171 42.33 -19.41 13.58
CA LYS A 171 42.56 -20.51 12.64
C LYS A 171 44.04 -20.80 12.39
N SER A 172 44.91 -19.78 12.55
CA SER A 172 46.36 -19.91 12.38
C SER A 172 47.09 -20.37 13.66
N ALA A 173 46.43 -20.34 14.81
CA ALA A 173 47.01 -20.84 16.05
C ALA A 173 46.99 -22.38 16.09
N THR A 174 48.13 -23.01 15.85
CA THR A 174 48.36 -24.40 16.25
C THR A 174 48.21 -24.49 17.77
N PRO A 175 47.42 -25.43 18.33
CA PRO A 175 47.30 -25.55 19.78
C PRO A 175 48.69 -25.83 20.36
N THR A 176 49.26 -24.84 21.05
CA THR A 176 50.46 -25.06 21.85
C THR A 176 50.02 -25.91 23.03
N ALA A 177 50.64 -27.08 23.21
CA ALA A 177 50.36 -27.96 24.34
C ALA A 177 50.41 -27.15 25.65
N PRO A 178 49.45 -27.33 26.57
CA PRO A 178 49.45 -26.58 27.82
C PRO A 178 50.78 -26.81 28.54
N THR A 179 51.55 -25.75 28.77
CA THR A 179 52.70 -25.80 29.65
C THR A 179 52.19 -26.20 31.03
N ALA A 180 52.76 -27.26 31.60
CA ALA A 180 52.42 -27.73 32.94
C ALA A 180 52.51 -26.54 33.92
N PRO A 181 51.52 -26.36 34.82
CA PRO A 181 51.52 -25.23 35.74
C PRO A 181 52.78 -25.28 36.60
N THR A 182 53.56 -24.20 36.56
CA THR A 182 54.62 -23.98 37.54
C THR A 182 53.98 -23.89 38.93
N ALA A 183 54.52 -24.64 39.88
CA ALA A 183 54.06 -24.63 41.26
C ALA A 183 53.99 -23.18 41.80
N PRO A 184 52.92 -22.80 42.51
CA PRO A 184 52.75 -21.43 42.97
C PRO A 184 53.87 -21.05 43.95
N THR A 185 54.62 -19.99 43.63
CA THR A 185 55.44 -19.28 44.60
C THR A 185 54.50 -18.70 45.68
N ALA A 186 54.83 -18.95 46.95
CA ALA A 186 54.07 -18.45 48.08
C ALA A 186 53.86 -16.93 47.98
N PRO A 187 52.64 -16.41 48.20
CA PRO A 187 52.36 -14.99 48.07
C PRO A 187 53.13 -14.19 49.13
N THR A 188 53.83 -13.15 48.71
CA THR A 188 54.28 -12.07 49.61
C THR A 188 53.04 -11.37 50.17
N ALA A 189 53.01 -11.15 51.48
CA ALA A 189 51.89 -10.50 52.17
C ALA A 189 51.57 -9.13 51.54
N PRO A 190 50.30 -8.82 51.24
CA PRO A 190 49.93 -7.53 50.67
C PRO A 190 50.17 -6.41 51.68
N THR A 191 50.81 -5.33 51.23
CA THR A 191 50.81 -4.04 51.94
C THR A 191 49.37 -3.56 52.08
N ALA A 192 48.98 -3.15 53.29
CA ALA A 192 47.64 -2.67 53.59
C ALA A 192 47.24 -1.49 52.69
N PRO A 193 46.03 -1.49 52.08
CA PRO A 193 45.57 -0.37 51.27
C PRO A 193 45.31 0.86 52.15
N THR A 194 45.77 2.03 51.68
CA THR A 194 45.38 3.33 52.22
C THR A 194 43.87 3.49 52.12
N ALA A 195 43.22 3.87 53.24
CA ALA A 195 41.78 4.06 53.32
C ALA A 195 41.27 5.06 52.27
N PRO A 196 40.15 4.78 51.58
CA PRO A 196 39.56 5.74 50.65
C PRO A 196 39.01 6.95 51.40
N THR A 197 39.29 8.14 50.86
CA THR A 197 38.69 9.41 51.29
C THR A 197 37.16 9.33 51.15
N ALA A 198 36.44 9.69 52.21
CA ALA A 198 34.99 9.66 52.25
C ALA A 198 34.38 10.53 51.13
N PRO A 199 33.31 10.06 50.44
CA PRO A 199 32.63 10.88 49.44
C PRO A 199 31.91 12.06 50.08
N THR A 200 32.03 13.23 49.45
CA THR A 200 31.25 14.43 49.77
C THR A 200 29.75 14.13 49.66
N ALA A 201 28.98 14.51 50.68
CA ALA A 201 27.54 14.30 50.72
C ALA A 201 26.83 14.95 49.51
N PRO A 202 25.81 14.28 48.91
CA PRO A 202 25.06 14.87 47.82
C PRO A 202 24.20 16.04 48.32
N THR A 203 24.21 17.13 47.55
CA THR A 203 23.31 18.27 47.73
C THR A 203 21.85 17.81 47.64
N ALA A 204 21.03 18.21 48.61
CA ALA A 204 19.61 17.88 48.65
C ALA A 204 18.87 18.34 47.38
N PRO A 205 17.95 17.54 46.82
CA PRO A 205 17.18 17.94 45.66
C PRO A 205 16.19 19.05 46.03
N THR A 206 16.12 20.08 45.19
CA THR A 206 15.08 21.11 45.22
C THR A 206 13.70 20.47 45.08
N ALA A 207 12.76 20.84 45.95
CA ALA A 207 11.39 20.33 45.95
C ALA A 207 10.70 20.57 44.59
N PRO A 208 9.89 19.62 44.09
CA PRO A 208 9.14 19.81 42.85
C PRO A 208 8.05 20.88 43.03
N THR A 209 7.95 21.77 42.05
CA THR A 209 6.83 22.70 41.89
C THR A 209 5.53 21.92 41.78
N ALA A 210 4.52 22.32 42.56
CA ALA A 210 3.20 21.70 42.58
C ALA A 210 2.57 21.64 41.17
N PRO A 211 1.84 20.57 40.82
CA PRO A 211 1.16 20.47 39.54
C PRO A 211 0.02 21.49 39.45
N THR A 212 -0.03 22.22 38.34
CA THR A 212 -1.19 23.03 37.95
C THR A 212 -2.42 22.12 37.80
N ALA A 213 -3.52 22.53 38.41
CA ALA A 213 -4.79 21.81 38.38
C ALA A 213 -5.26 21.52 36.93
N PRO A 214 -5.91 20.36 36.67
CA PRO A 214 -6.45 20.07 35.36
C PRO A 214 -7.61 21.02 35.04
N ASN A 215 -7.59 21.59 33.83
CA ASN A 215 -8.73 22.32 33.29
C ASN A 215 -9.93 21.36 33.16
N ALA A 216 -11.10 21.87 33.52
CA ALA A 216 -12.38 21.18 33.44
C ALA A 216 -12.66 20.66 32.00
N PRO A 217 -13.38 19.53 31.85
CA PRO A 217 -13.74 19.01 30.53
C PRO A 217 -14.68 19.98 29.81
N THR A 218 -14.25 20.46 28.65
CA THR A 218 -15.11 21.12 27.68
C THR A 218 -16.15 20.12 27.18
N ALA A 219 -17.42 20.51 27.20
CA ALA A 219 -18.56 19.74 26.70
C ALA A 219 -18.36 19.29 25.23
N PRO A 220 -18.94 18.15 24.81
CA PRO A 220 -18.82 17.69 23.43
C PRO A 220 -19.57 18.65 22.50
N ALA A 221 -18.84 19.23 21.55
CA ALA A 221 -19.41 19.89 20.40
C ALA A 221 -20.04 18.83 19.49
N THR A 222 -21.32 19.04 19.18
CA THR A 222 -22.11 18.35 18.16
C THR A 222 -21.32 18.25 16.84
N GLU A 223 -21.07 17.03 16.36
CA GLU A 223 -20.46 16.79 15.06
C GLU A 223 -21.34 17.36 13.93
N ALA A 224 -20.74 18.20 13.08
CA ALA A 224 -21.28 18.56 11.77
C ALA A 224 -21.15 17.38 10.79
N PRO A 225 -22.07 17.23 9.81
CA PRO A 225 -22.03 16.13 8.86
C PRO A 225 -20.78 16.21 7.97
N LYS A 226 -20.05 15.09 7.90
CA LYS A 226 -18.91 14.90 6.98
C LYS A 226 -19.42 14.98 5.54
N LEU A 227 -19.00 16.03 4.84
CA LEU A 227 -19.22 16.18 3.40
C LEU A 227 -18.24 15.26 2.66
N ASN A 228 -18.78 14.36 1.87
CA ASN A 228 -18.04 13.36 1.11
C ASN A 228 -17.29 14.06 -0.02
N ALA A 229 -15.97 13.85 -0.09
CA ALA A 229 -15.14 14.23 -1.24
C ALA A 229 -15.49 13.34 -2.45
N ALA A 230 -16.57 13.67 -3.12
CA ALA A 230 -16.98 13.08 -4.40
C ALA A 230 -17.72 14.11 -5.25
N LEU A 231 -17.06 15.24 -5.57
CA LEU A 231 -17.41 16.08 -6.72
C LEU A 231 -16.11 16.64 -7.33
N PHE A 232 -15.55 15.87 -8.25
CA PHE A 232 -14.53 16.32 -9.19
C PHE A 232 -15.25 16.97 -10.38
N ILE A 233 -14.92 18.24 -10.64
CA ILE A 233 -14.80 18.89 -11.97
C ILE A 233 -15.94 18.56 -12.96
N ASN A 234 -17.08 19.25 -12.86
CA ASN A 234 -17.89 19.60 -14.05
C ASN A 234 -18.98 20.68 -13.87
N ASP A 235 -18.95 21.52 -12.83
CA ASP A 235 -20.06 22.45 -12.53
C ASP A 235 -19.61 23.91 -12.40
N VAL A 236 -19.07 24.48 -13.48
CA VAL A 236 -18.79 25.93 -13.60
C VAL A 236 -19.57 26.58 -14.76
N LEU A 237 -20.49 25.87 -15.42
CA LEU A 237 -21.20 26.39 -16.60
C LEU A 237 -22.74 26.23 -16.59
N ARG A 238 -23.37 25.99 -15.44
CA ARG A 238 -24.85 25.87 -15.33
C ARG A 238 -25.48 26.68 -14.20
N ILE A 239 -24.90 27.81 -13.83
CA ILE A 239 -25.58 28.82 -13.00
C ILE A 239 -25.92 30.01 -13.88
N SER A 240 -27.00 29.89 -14.64
CA SER A 240 -27.88 30.97 -15.10
C SER A 240 -29.07 30.31 -15.80
N VAL A 241 -30.27 30.78 -15.48
CA VAL A 241 -31.61 30.28 -15.88
C VAL A 241 -32.21 29.30 -14.86
N VAL A 242 -33.42 29.67 -14.41
CA VAL A 242 -34.31 29.02 -13.44
C VAL A 242 -34.12 29.40 -11.96
N PHE A 243 -34.31 30.69 -11.67
CA PHE A 243 -34.91 31.13 -10.41
C PHE A 243 -36.00 32.16 -10.70
N ALA A 244 -37.18 31.68 -11.11
CA ALA A 244 -38.45 32.39 -11.03
C ALA A 244 -39.57 31.44 -11.47
N MET A 245 -40.29 30.86 -10.52
CA MET A 245 -41.76 30.87 -10.45
C MET A 245 -42.30 29.81 -9.46
N SER A 246 -43.25 30.28 -8.66
CA SER A 246 -44.32 29.54 -7.99
C SER A 246 -43.96 28.66 -6.79
N ALA A 247 -44.03 29.33 -5.63
CA ALA A 247 -44.74 28.80 -4.48
C ALA A 247 -46.15 28.31 -4.90
N THR A 248 -46.44 27.06 -4.54
CA THR A 248 -47.71 26.45 -4.10
C THR A 248 -47.78 25.02 -4.62
N GLN A 249 -47.21 24.08 -3.86
CA GLN A 249 -47.65 22.69 -3.90
C GLN A 249 -47.64 22.15 -2.47
N THR A 250 -48.84 21.95 -1.96
CA THR A 250 -49.12 21.14 -0.78
C THR A 250 -48.48 19.76 -0.93
N PRO A 251 -47.89 19.19 0.13
CA PRO A 251 -47.37 17.83 0.08
C PRO A 251 -48.54 16.86 -0.18
N PRO A 252 -48.38 15.86 -1.07
CA PRO A 252 -49.38 14.79 -1.20
C PRO A 252 -49.41 13.95 0.09
N PRO A 253 -50.56 13.35 0.44
CA PRO A 253 -50.66 12.51 1.61
C PRO A 253 -49.71 11.31 1.46
N ALA A 254 -49.06 10.94 2.56
CA ALA A 254 -48.17 9.80 2.63
C ALA A 254 -48.87 8.53 2.14
N THR A 255 -48.57 8.11 0.91
CA THR A 255 -48.89 6.77 0.45
C THR A 255 -47.89 5.82 1.08
N THR A 256 -48.38 5.03 2.03
CA THR A 256 -47.76 3.80 2.54
C THR A 256 -47.06 3.06 1.40
N PRO A 257 -45.82 2.57 1.57
CA PRO A 257 -45.17 1.77 0.52
C PRO A 257 -45.98 0.49 0.31
N THR A 258 -46.68 0.41 -0.81
CA THR A 258 -47.30 -0.82 -1.28
C THR A 258 -46.18 -1.82 -1.50
N ALA A 259 -46.19 -2.90 -0.71
CA ALA A 259 -45.31 -4.04 -0.90
C ALA A 259 -45.39 -4.51 -2.36
N PRO A 260 -44.25 -4.85 -3.02
CA PRO A 260 -44.30 -5.50 -4.31
C PRO A 260 -45.18 -6.75 -4.22
N PRO A 261 -45.92 -7.11 -5.29
CA PRO A 261 -46.77 -8.29 -5.26
C PRO A 261 -45.93 -9.49 -4.83
N ALA A 262 -46.33 -10.09 -3.72
CA ALA A 262 -45.74 -11.34 -3.27
C ALA A 262 -45.94 -12.34 -4.40
N LEU A 263 -44.82 -12.75 -5.03
CA LEU A 263 -44.81 -13.91 -5.88
C LEU A 263 -45.38 -15.08 -5.06
N PRO A 264 -46.30 -15.87 -5.64
CA PRO A 264 -46.94 -16.96 -4.92
C PRO A 264 -45.88 -17.86 -4.32
N ALA A 265 -46.01 -18.14 -3.02
CA ALA A 265 -45.22 -19.13 -2.32
C ALA A 265 -45.42 -20.47 -3.03
N ALA A 266 -44.47 -20.82 -3.90
CA ALA A 266 -44.45 -22.12 -4.54
C ALA A 266 -44.06 -23.15 -3.47
N THR A 267 -44.97 -24.10 -3.27
CA THR A 267 -44.71 -25.47 -2.79
C THR A 267 -43.31 -25.94 -3.18
N PRO A 268 -42.55 -26.69 -2.34
CA PRO A 268 -41.17 -27.08 -2.65
C PRO A 268 -41.07 -27.67 -4.05
N ALA A 269 -40.63 -26.86 -5.00
CA ALA A 269 -40.57 -27.24 -6.39
C ALA A 269 -39.52 -28.35 -6.49
N GLU A 270 -39.96 -29.51 -6.98
CA GLU A 270 -39.08 -30.60 -7.33
C GLU A 270 -37.99 -30.04 -8.27
N ILE A 271 -36.73 -30.13 -7.84
CA ILE A 271 -35.63 -29.53 -8.57
C ILE A 271 -35.44 -30.32 -9.88
N PRO A 272 -35.55 -29.70 -11.07
CA PRO A 272 -35.38 -30.40 -12.33
C PRO A 272 -34.00 -31.06 -12.43
N ASN A 273 -33.92 -32.24 -13.06
CA ASN A 273 -32.66 -32.98 -13.24
C ASN A 273 -31.77 -32.45 -14.39
N ASP A 274 -32.25 -31.44 -15.14
CA ASP A 274 -31.53 -30.84 -16.26
C ASP A 274 -31.57 -29.31 -16.18
N LEU A 275 -30.79 -28.77 -15.24
CA LEU A 275 -30.68 -27.34 -15.04
C LEU A 275 -29.66 -26.73 -16.01
N GLU A 276 -30.08 -25.66 -16.66
CA GLU A 276 -29.25 -24.88 -17.57
C GLU A 276 -28.98 -23.49 -16.99
N TYR A 277 -27.76 -22.99 -17.19
CA TYR A 277 -27.36 -21.68 -16.68
C TYR A 277 -28.29 -20.56 -17.18
N ASN A 278 -28.43 -20.41 -18.50
CA ASN A 278 -29.15 -19.28 -19.10
C ASN A 278 -30.65 -19.28 -18.75
N LYS A 279 -31.24 -20.47 -18.56
CA LYS A 279 -32.68 -20.63 -18.31
C LYS A 279 -33.03 -20.54 -16.83
N ASN A 280 -32.24 -21.17 -15.97
CA ASN A 280 -32.60 -21.36 -14.57
C ASN A 280 -31.80 -20.48 -13.60
N ILE A 281 -30.53 -20.19 -13.92
CA ILE A 281 -29.60 -19.53 -12.99
C ILE A 281 -29.43 -18.06 -13.31
N LEU A 282 -29.33 -17.71 -14.60
CA LEU A 282 -29.14 -16.34 -15.07
C LEU A 282 -30.22 -15.37 -14.54
N PRO A 283 -31.53 -15.70 -14.52
CA PRO A 283 -32.54 -14.78 -13.97
C PRO A 283 -32.32 -14.46 -12.48
N ILE A 284 -31.77 -15.41 -11.71
CA ILE A 284 -31.46 -15.20 -10.28
C ILE A 284 -30.26 -14.26 -10.14
N LEU A 285 -29.24 -14.43 -10.98
CA LEU A 285 -28.04 -13.59 -10.98
C LEU A 285 -28.32 -12.18 -11.51
N GLU A 286 -29.16 -12.06 -12.53
CA GLU A 286 -29.61 -10.77 -13.08
C GLU A 286 -30.35 -9.94 -12.01
N ALA A 287 -31.20 -10.59 -11.22
CA ALA A 287 -31.98 -9.92 -10.19
C ALA A 287 -31.16 -9.45 -8.97
N ARG A 288 -30.01 -10.08 -8.66
CA ARG A 288 -29.33 -9.91 -7.36
C ARG A 288 -27.82 -9.68 -7.42
N CYS A 289 -27.17 -10.00 -8.52
CA CYS A 289 -25.70 -10.02 -8.63
C CYS A 289 -25.16 -9.16 -9.78
N TRP A 290 -25.99 -8.86 -10.77
CA TRP A 290 -25.59 -8.26 -12.04
C TRP A 290 -25.02 -6.85 -11.94
N ASP A 291 -25.45 -6.07 -10.95
CA ASP A 291 -24.98 -4.69 -10.77
C ASP A 291 -23.48 -4.60 -10.43
N CYS A 292 -22.91 -5.65 -9.85
CA CYS A 292 -21.50 -5.69 -9.43
C CYS A 292 -20.67 -6.78 -10.12
N HIS A 293 -21.32 -7.78 -10.72
CA HIS A 293 -20.69 -8.95 -11.33
C HIS A 293 -21.17 -9.20 -12.78
N GLY A 294 -21.76 -8.21 -13.43
CA GLY A 294 -22.23 -8.28 -14.83
C GLY A 294 -21.98 -6.98 -15.59
N LYS A 295 -22.38 -6.94 -16.87
CA LYS A 295 -22.19 -5.79 -17.78
C LYS A 295 -20.73 -5.32 -17.89
N GLY A 296 -19.78 -6.25 -17.88
CA GLY A 296 -18.34 -5.95 -17.91
C GLY A 296 -17.76 -5.50 -16.57
N VAL A 297 -18.56 -5.49 -15.49
CA VAL A 297 -18.07 -5.21 -14.13
C VAL A 297 -17.65 -6.51 -13.46
N ALA A 298 -16.35 -6.66 -13.17
CA ALA A 298 -15.75 -7.86 -12.56
C ALA A 298 -15.29 -7.61 -11.12
N LYS A 299 -16.21 -7.27 -10.21
CA LYS A 299 -15.84 -6.99 -8.81
C LYS A 299 -15.27 -8.24 -8.15
N GLY A 300 -14.09 -8.14 -7.56
CA GLY A 300 -13.40 -9.31 -6.99
C GLY A 300 -12.94 -10.33 -8.04
N GLY A 301 -12.80 -9.92 -9.31
CA GLY A 301 -12.38 -10.80 -10.41
C GLY A 301 -13.44 -11.78 -10.90
N VAL A 302 -14.71 -11.57 -10.51
CA VAL A 302 -15.83 -12.44 -10.90
C VAL A 302 -16.79 -11.67 -11.79
N ALA A 303 -16.94 -12.11 -13.04
CA ALA A 303 -17.94 -11.61 -13.98
C ALA A 303 -18.78 -12.76 -14.55
N PHE A 304 -20.09 -12.71 -14.34
CA PHE A 304 -21.03 -13.73 -14.79
C PHE A 304 -21.34 -13.66 -16.29
N ASP A 305 -20.89 -12.60 -16.98
CA ASP A 305 -20.88 -12.50 -18.44
C ASP A 305 -20.02 -13.61 -19.09
N HIS A 306 -19.02 -14.12 -18.36
CA HIS A 306 -18.11 -15.17 -18.80
C HIS A 306 -18.14 -16.37 -17.85
N VAL A 307 -19.34 -16.82 -17.45
CA VAL A 307 -19.50 -17.92 -16.48
C VAL A 307 -18.76 -19.21 -16.86
N ALA A 308 -18.60 -19.48 -18.16
CA ALA A 308 -17.87 -20.66 -18.64
C ALA A 308 -16.40 -20.68 -18.17
N GLU A 309 -15.80 -19.51 -17.96
CA GLU A 309 -14.42 -19.35 -17.48
C GLU A 309 -14.33 -19.49 -15.95
N LEU A 310 -15.46 -19.31 -15.24
CA LEU A 310 -15.56 -19.47 -13.79
C LEU A 310 -15.80 -20.93 -13.36
N ILE A 311 -16.13 -21.81 -14.32
CA ILE A 311 -16.45 -23.22 -14.10
C ILE A 311 -15.20 -24.08 -14.25
N VAL A 312 -14.83 -24.77 -13.18
CA VAL A 312 -13.67 -25.65 -13.13
C VAL A 312 -14.11 -27.10 -12.91
N LYS A 313 -13.61 -28.01 -13.75
CA LYS A 313 -13.93 -29.46 -13.69
C LYS A 313 -12.94 -30.28 -12.87
N GLU A 314 -11.68 -29.87 -12.81
CA GLU A 314 -10.63 -30.55 -12.06
C GLU A 314 -10.03 -29.63 -11.00
N PRO A 315 -9.65 -30.14 -9.81
CA PRO A 315 -8.99 -29.31 -8.82
C PRO A 315 -7.70 -28.74 -9.44
N LEU A 316 -7.51 -27.42 -9.41
CA LEU A 316 -6.21 -26.83 -9.76
C LEU A 316 -5.19 -27.30 -8.70
N ALA A 317 -4.59 -28.47 -8.92
CA ALA A 317 -3.61 -29.10 -8.03
C ALA A 317 -2.36 -28.24 -7.79
N LYS A 318 -2.24 -27.09 -8.47
CA LYS A 318 -1.13 -26.14 -8.40
C LYS A 318 -1.55 -24.70 -8.06
N SER A 319 -2.82 -24.43 -7.79
CA SER A 319 -3.28 -23.07 -7.42
C SER A 319 -3.82 -23.03 -5.99
N LYS A 320 -3.34 -22.05 -5.20
CA LYS A 320 -3.90 -21.71 -3.89
C LYS A 320 -5.26 -20.99 -3.99
N THR A 321 -5.79 -20.80 -5.20
CA THR A 321 -7.08 -20.14 -5.45
C THR A 321 -8.20 -21.17 -5.46
N PHE A 322 -9.17 -21.01 -4.55
CA PHE A 322 -10.36 -21.85 -4.52
C PHE A 322 -11.19 -21.64 -5.82
N PRO A 323 -11.76 -22.70 -6.42
CA PRO A 323 -12.59 -22.57 -7.61
C PRO A 323 -13.88 -21.79 -7.30
N ILE A 324 -14.24 -20.85 -8.18
CA ILE A 324 -15.47 -20.06 -8.02
C ILE A 324 -16.69 -20.96 -8.17
N ILE A 325 -16.70 -21.80 -9.22
CA ILE A 325 -17.70 -22.85 -9.44
C ILE A 325 -16.95 -24.17 -9.68
N TYR A 326 -17.06 -25.11 -8.74
CA TYR A 326 -16.50 -26.45 -8.87
C TYR A 326 -17.60 -27.44 -9.26
N VAL A 327 -17.53 -27.92 -10.50
CA VAL A 327 -18.47 -28.89 -11.07
C VAL A 327 -18.62 -30.11 -10.14
N GLY A 328 -19.86 -30.46 -9.82
CA GLY A 328 -20.21 -31.60 -8.97
C GLY A 328 -20.05 -31.35 -7.45
N LYS A 329 -19.36 -30.28 -7.03
CA LYS A 329 -19.05 -30.01 -5.61
C LYS A 329 -19.50 -28.60 -5.20
N PRO A 330 -20.79 -28.39 -4.91
CA PRO A 330 -21.31 -27.07 -4.52
C PRO A 330 -20.65 -26.55 -3.24
N GLN A 331 -20.40 -27.40 -2.24
CA GLN A 331 -19.79 -26.99 -0.97
C GLN A 331 -18.34 -26.53 -1.12
N SER A 332 -17.65 -26.95 -2.18
CA SER A 332 -16.27 -26.52 -2.47
C SER A 332 -16.21 -25.33 -3.44
N SER A 333 -17.36 -24.76 -3.81
CA SER A 333 -17.47 -23.59 -4.68
C SER A 333 -17.52 -22.31 -3.84
N ILE A 334 -16.69 -21.31 -4.17
CA ILE A 334 -16.73 -20.00 -3.50
C ILE A 334 -18.12 -19.38 -3.63
N MET A 335 -18.77 -19.52 -4.79
CA MET A 335 -20.10 -18.97 -5.05
C MET A 335 -21.12 -19.39 -3.98
N VAL A 336 -21.22 -20.68 -3.69
CA VAL A 336 -22.15 -21.23 -2.69
C VAL A 336 -21.74 -20.83 -1.27
N THR A 337 -20.44 -20.81 -0.99
CA THR A 337 -19.94 -20.42 0.32
C THR A 337 -20.24 -18.94 0.61
N ALA A 338 -20.09 -18.06 -0.38
CA ALA A 338 -20.34 -16.63 -0.24
C ALA A 338 -21.82 -16.29 -0.02
N ILE A 339 -22.74 -16.96 -0.74
CA ILE A 339 -24.19 -16.73 -0.59
C ILE A 339 -24.77 -17.32 0.70
N LYS A 340 -24.07 -18.28 1.34
CA LYS A 340 -24.49 -18.90 2.61
C LYS A 340 -23.88 -18.25 3.85
N LYS A 341 -22.83 -17.43 3.71
CA LYS A 341 -22.26 -16.66 4.83
C LYS A 341 -23.32 -15.75 5.48
N PRO A 342 -23.32 -15.56 6.81
CA PRO A 342 -24.25 -14.64 7.47
C PRO A 342 -23.95 -13.19 7.07
N MET A 343 -24.98 -12.32 7.06
CA MET A 343 -24.85 -10.91 6.62
C MET A 343 -23.86 -10.10 7.47
N SER A 344 -23.59 -10.53 8.70
CA SER A 344 -22.59 -9.90 9.57
C SER A 344 -21.14 -10.27 9.21
N SER A 345 -20.93 -11.33 8.43
CA SER A 345 -19.59 -11.80 8.06
C SER A 345 -19.03 -11.04 6.86
N LYS A 346 -17.74 -10.71 6.93
CA LYS A 346 -17.00 -10.18 5.77
C LYS A 346 -17.03 -11.19 4.61
N GLY A 347 -17.25 -10.68 3.40
CA GLY A 347 -17.31 -11.50 2.18
C GLY A 347 -18.59 -12.31 2.01
N HIS A 348 -19.68 -11.96 2.71
CA HIS A 348 -21.01 -12.46 2.34
C HIS A 348 -21.47 -11.81 1.03
N MET A 349 -22.27 -12.54 0.26
CA MET A 349 -22.91 -12.05 -0.95
C MET A 349 -24.43 -12.26 -0.86
N PRO A 350 -25.27 -11.31 -1.30
CA PRO A 350 -24.90 -9.98 -1.82
C PRO A 350 -24.48 -9.00 -0.69
N PRO A 351 -23.57 -8.03 -0.96
CA PRO A 351 -23.07 -7.10 0.07
C PRO A 351 -24.07 -6.01 0.46
N LYS A 352 -25.07 -5.78 -0.38
CA LYS A 352 -26.20 -4.88 -0.17
C LYS A 352 -27.45 -5.56 -0.75
N GLY A 353 -28.61 -5.35 -0.12
CA GLY A 353 -29.89 -5.90 -0.57
C GLY A 353 -30.31 -7.17 0.16
N ALA A 354 -31.47 -7.71 -0.22
CA ALA A 354 -32.04 -8.91 0.37
C ALA A 354 -31.24 -10.17 -0.03
N ARG A 355 -31.20 -11.17 0.87
CA ARG A 355 -30.60 -12.47 0.59
C ARG A 355 -31.39 -13.23 -0.47
N LEU A 356 -30.71 -14.15 -1.14
CA LEU A 356 -31.38 -15.16 -1.95
C LEU A 356 -32.25 -16.02 -1.04
N ALA A 357 -33.42 -16.39 -1.55
CA ALA A 357 -34.31 -17.32 -0.88
C ALA A 357 -33.72 -18.74 -0.89
N ALA A 358 -34.15 -19.59 0.05
CA ALA A 358 -33.54 -20.90 0.27
C ALA A 358 -33.70 -21.84 -0.94
N ASP A 359 -34.82 -21.70 -1.66
CA ASP A 359 -35.13 -22.37 -2.92
C ASP A 359 -34.16 -21.95 -4.05
N GLN A 360 -33.84 -20.66 -4.16
CA GLN A 360 -32.89 -20.14 -5.15
C GLN A 360 -31.47 -20.66 -4.88
N ILE A 361 -31.08 -20.71 -3.60
CA ILE A 361 -29.79 -21.30 -3.20
C ILE A 361 -29.77 -22.79 -3.54
N ALA A 362 -30.84 -23.52 -3.24
CA ALA A 362 -30.95 -24.94 -3.57
C ALA A 362 -30.86 -25.21 -5.09
N LEU A 363 -31.48 -24.35 -5.91
CA LEU A 363 -31.41 -24.43 -7.37
C LEU A 363 -29.97 -24.25 -7.89
N ILE A 364 -29.24 -23.27 -7.35
CA ILE A 364 -27.82 -23.05 -7.68
C ILE A 364 -26.97 -24.25 -7.28
N GLU A 365 -27.15 -24.78 -6.06
CA GLU A 365 -26.40 -25.95 -5.62
C GLU A 365 -26.69 -27.19 -6.48
N ALA A 366 -27.94 -27.37 -6.91
CA ALA A 366 -28.34 -28.46 -7.78
C ALA A 366 -27.75 -28.34 -9.18
N TRP A 367 -27.76 -27.14 -9.78
CA TRP A 367 -27.11 -26.90 -11.07
C TRP A 367 -25.61 -27.21 -11.04
N ILE A 368 -24.92 -26.80 -9.97
CA ILE A 368 -23.50 -27.14 -9.78
C ILE A 368 -23.31 -28.65 -9.66
N ARG A 369 -24.19 -29.34 -8.92
CA ARG A 369 -24.18 -30.81 -8.79
C ARG A 369 -24.40 -31.52 -10.14
N GLN A 370 -25.25 -30.98 -11.00
CA GLN A 370 -25.62 -31.56 -12.30
C GLN A 370 -24.62 -31.30 -13.44
N GLY A 371 -23.48 -30.66 -13.15
CA GLY A 371 -22.44 -30.45 -14.16
C GLY A 371 -22.22 -28.99 -14.55
N ALA A 372 -22.93 -28.04 -13.93
CA ALA A 372 -22.90 -26.61 -14.24
C ALA A 372 -23.04 -26.34 -15.75
N LYS A 373 -24.07 -26.90 -16.40
CA LYS A 373 -24.27 -26.79 -17.84
C LYS A 373 -24.50 -25.33 -18.26
N VAL A 374 -23.73 -24.86 -19.24
CA VAL A 374 -23.82 -23.52 -19.84
C VAL A 374 -24.01 -23.69 -21.34
N VAL A 375 -25.03 -23.04 -21.90
CA VAL A 375 -25.28 -23.00 -23.34
C VAL A 375 -25.04 -21.56 -23.79
N ASN A 376 -23.82 -21.24 -24.20
CA ASN A 376 -23.51 -19.90 -24.71
C ASN A 376 -23.90 -19.80 -26.19
N PRO A 377 -24.64 -18.76 -26.63
CA PRO A 377 -24.63 -18.37 -28.05
C PRO A 377 -23.21 -17.93 -28.48
N PRO A 378 -22.86 -18.02 -29.78
CA PRO A 378 -21.50 -17.77 -30.25
C PRO A 378 -21.00 -16.38 -29.86
N LYS A 379 -19.75 -16.32 -29.37
CA LYS A 379 -19.08 -15.08 -28.95
C LYS A 379 -19.14 -14.03 -30.08
N PRO A 380 -19.44 -12.75 -29.80
CA PRO A 380 -19.08 -11.68 -30.74
C PRO A 380 -17.55 -11.69 -30.90
N LYS A 381 -17.10 -11.68 -32.16
CA LYS A 381 -15.67 -11.61 -32.53
C LYS A 381 -15.05 -10.32 -31.95
N PRO A 382 -13.75 -10.35 -31.62
CA PRO A 382 -13.04 -9.26 -30.97
C PRO A 382 -13.05 -7.97 -31.78
#